data_AF-A0A6J7M7E6-F1
#
_entry.id   AF-A0A6J7M7E6-F1
#
_cell.length_a   1.000
_cell.length_b   1.000
_cell.length_c   1.000
_cell.angle_alpha   90.00
_cell.angle_beta   90.00
_cell.angle_gamma   90.00
#
_symmetry.space_group_name_H-M   'P 1'
#
loop_
_entity.id
_entity.type
_entity.pdbx_description
1 polymer ?
#
loop_
_entity_poly.entity_id
_entity_poly.type
_entity_poly.pdbx_seq_one_letter_code
_entity_poly.pdbx_strand_id
1 'polypeptide(L)' 'MHSPQEALQAGFLDEVVAPEQVVARATQVATQLGETLHAGPFRMTRTTLRGALAQQLREVLAEDLLIFTVEQ' A
#
# COMPACT_ATOMS: atom_id res chain seq x y z
N MET A 1 11.03 15.24 -5.55
CA MET A 1 10.77 14.17 -6.54
C MET A 1 11.88 13.15 -6.37
N HIS A 2 11.56 11.87 -6.21
CA HIS A 2 12.55 10.82 -5.94
C HIS A 2 12.78 9.97 -7.19
N SER A 3 14.03 9.57 -7.45
CA SER A 3 14.30 8.44 -8.33
C SER A 3 13.78 7.13 -7.71
N PRO A 4 13.60 6.04 -8.48
CA PRO A 4 13.15 4.76 -7.91
C PRO A 4 14.03 4.27 -6.75
N GLN A 5 15.35 4.39 -6.87
CA GLN A 5 16.29 4.00 -5.81
C GLN A 5 16.20 4.91 -4.58
N GLU A 6 16.03 6.22 -4.75
CA GLU A 6 15.80 7.13 -3.63
C GLU A 6 14.48 6.83 -2.92
N ALA A 7 13.44 6.46 -3.68
CA ALA A 7 12.14 6.10 -3.13
C ALA A 7 12.20 4.81 -2.30
N LEU A 8 12.99 3.82 -2.73
CA LEU A 8 13.30 2.61 -1.95
C LEU A 8 13.99 2.98 -0.63
N GLN A 9 15.03 3.83 -0.68
CA GLN A 9 15.77 4.24 0.52
C GLN A 9 14.91 5.05 1.50
N ALA A 10 13.97 5.86 0.98
CA ALA A 10 13.04 6.64 1.79
C ALA A 10 11.86 5.81 2.34
N GLY A 11 11.76 4.53 1.99
CA GLY A 11 10.70 3.63 2.45
C GLY A 11 9.35 3.80 1.72
N PHE A 12 9.34 4.46 0.57
CA PHE A 12 8.15 4.53 -0.29
C PHE A 12 7.94 3.24 -1.10
N LEU A 13 9.02 2.53 -1.41
CA LEU A 13 9.01 1.25 -2.13
C LEU A 13 9.70 0.18 -1.29
N ASP A 14 9.27 -1.07 -1.46
CA ASP A 14 9.93 -2.24 -0.85
C ASP A 14 10.95 -2.91 -1.79
N GLU A 15 10.80 -2.70 -3.10
CA GLU A 15 11.64 -3.33 -4.14
C GLU A 15 11.69 -2.44 -5.40
N VAL A 16 12.82 -2.47 -6.13
CA VAL A 16 12.98 -1.85 -7.45
C VAL A 16 13.48 -2.89 -8.44
N VAL A 17 12.77 -3.03 -9.56
CA VAL A 17 13.10 -3.94 -10.67
C VAL A 17 13.13 -3.18 -11.99
N ALA A 18 13.61 -3.82 -13.06
CA ALA A 18 13.54 -3.24 -14.40
C ALA A 18 12.06 -3.03 -14.82
N PRO A 19 11.74 -1.96 -15.59
CA PRO A 19 10.35 -1.64 -15.96
C PRO A 19 9.58 -2.81 -16.58
N GLU A 20 10.23 -3.57 -17.46
CA GLU A 20 9.67 -4.73 -18.15
C GLU A 20 9.39 -5.93 -17.21
N GLN A 21 9.95 -5.92 -16.00
CA GLN A 21 9.80 -7.00 -15.01
C GLN A 21 8.73 -6.72 -13.97
N VAL A 22 8.20 -5.48 -13.89
CA VAL A 22 7.27 -5.05 -12.82
C VAL A 22 6.07 -6.00 -12.71
N VAL A 23 5.42 -6.32 -13.83
CA VAL A 23 4.23 -7.18 -13.84
C VAL A 23 4.58 -8.61 -13.43
N ALA A 24 5.67 -9.16 -13.98
CA ALA A 24 6.09 -10.53 -13.69
C ALA A 24 6.45 -10.67 -12.21
N ARG A 25 7.20 -9.71 -11.66
CA ARG A 25 7.61 -9.71 -10.26
C ARG A 25 6.43 -9.52 -9.31
N ALA A 26 5.53 -8.58 -9.58
CA ALA A 26 4.33 -8.37 -8.77
C ALA A 26 3.45 -9.63 -8.73
N THR A 27 3.30 -10.30 -9.88
CA THR A 27 2.53 -11.56 -9.97
C THR A 27 3.18 -12.67 -9.15
N GLN A 28 4.51 -12.80 -9.23
CA GLN A 28 5.26 -13.78 -8.43
C GLN A 28 5.06 -13.54 -6.92
N VAL A 29 5.15 -12.29 -6.46
CA VAL A 29 4.91 -11.93 -5.05
C VAL A 29 3.48 -12.27 -4.65
N ALA A 30 2.49 -11.94 -5.49
CA ALA A 30 1.09 -12.25 -5.22
C ALA A 30 0.85 -13.76 -5.09
N THR A 31 1.40 -14.57 -6.01
CA THR A 31 1.34 -16.03 -5.95
C THR A 31 1.97 -16.55 -4.66
N GLN A 32 3.19 -16.10 -4.34
CA GLN A 32 3.88 -16.51 -3.13
C GLN A 32 3.07 -16.18 -1.86
N LEU A 33 2.49 -14.99 -1.77
CA LEU A 33 1.65 -14.61 -0.62
C LEU A 33 0.38 -15.48 -0.56
N GLY A 34 -0.24 -15.78 -1.69
CA GLY A 34 -1.42 -16.64 -1.77
C GLY A 34 -1.15 -18.09 -1.36
N GLU A 35 0.04 -18.62 -1.68
CA GLU A 35 0.45 -19.99 -1.34
C GLU A 35 0.92 -20.12 0.11
N THR A 36 1.53 -19.08 0.67
CA THR A 36 2.21 -19.15 1.98
C THR A 36 1.40 -18.58 3.14
N LEU A 37 0.38 -17.76 2.88
CA LEU A 37 -0.42 -17.11 3.92
C LEU A 37 -1.85 -17.62 3.95
N HIS A 38 -2.33 -17.93 5.17
CA HIS A 38 -3.76 -18.17 5.36
C HIS A 38 -4.52 -16.84 5.45
N ALA A 39 -5.53 -16.67 4.59
CA ALA A 39 -6.27 -15.41 4.45
C ALA A 39 -6.93 -14.91 5.75
N GLY A 40 -7.51 -15.84 6.54
CA GLY A 40 -8.14 -15.53 7.84
C GLY A 40 -7.20 -14.87 8.86
N PRO A 41 -6.15 -15.58 9.35
CA PRO A 41 -5.15 -15.02 10.26
C PRO A 41 -4.46 -13.78 9.69
N PHE A 42 -4.12 -13.76 8.40
CA PHE A 42 -3.53 -12.57 7.79
C PHE A 42 -4.43 -11.34 7.89
N ARG A 43 -5.73 -11.49 7.60
CA ARG A 43 -6.74 -10.43 7.78
C ARG A 43 -6.82 -9.99 9.23
N MET A 44 -6.86 -10.93 10.17
CA MET A 44 -6.94 -10.62 11.59
C MET A 44 -5.71 -9.80 12.05
N THR A 45 -4.50 -10.24 11.68
CA THR A 45 -3.26 -9.51 11.97
C THR A 45 -3.28 -8.10 11.39
N ARG A 46 -3.73 -7.93 10.14
CA ARG A 46 -3.86 -6.60 9.51
C ARG A 46 -4.83 -5.70 10.26
N THR A 47 -5.98 -6.22 10.68
CA THR A 47 -6.96 -5.46 11.48
C THR A 47 -6.39 -5.09 12.84
N THR A 48 -5.75 -6.02 13.55
CA THR A 48 -5.17 -5.75 14.88
C THR A 48 -4.09 -4.67 14.82
N LEU A 49 -3.18 -4.74 13.83
CA LEU A 49 -2.05 -3.81 13.76
C LEU A 49 -2.40 -2.46 13.13
N ARG A 50 -3.36 -2.41 12.20
CA ARG A 50 -3.63 -1.20 11.40
C ARG A 50 -5.06 -0.70 11.47
N GLY A 51 -5.95 -1.34 12.24
CA GLY A 51 -7.37 -0.99 12.32
C GLY A 51 -7.61 0.44 12.80
N ALA A 52 -6.95 0.85 13.87
CA ALA A 52 -7.06 2.22 14.40
C ALA A 52 -6.56 3.27 13.40
N LEU A 53 -5.39 3.04 12.78
CA LEU A 53 -4.86 3.92 11.74
C LEU A 53 -5.80 4.01 10.53
N ALA A 54 -6.36 2.88 10.09
CA ALA A 54 -7.31 2.88 8.97
C ALA A 54 -8.58 3.67 9.29
N GLN A 55 -9.05 3.66 10.54
CA GLN A 55 -10.18 4.47 10.97
C GLN A 55 -9.85 5.96 10.93
N GLN A 56 -8.71 6.34 11.52
CA GLN A 56 -8.23 7.72 11.50
C GLN A 56 -8.07 8.27 10.07
N LEU A 57 -7.50 7.48 9.15
CA LEU A 57 -7.35 7.90 7.75
C LEU A 57 -8.70 8.16 7.06
N ARG A 58 -9.76 7.42 7.41
CA ARG A 58 -11.11 7.66 6.85
C ARG A 58 -11.72 8.94 7.39
N GLU A 59 -11.54 9.21 8.68
CA GLU A 59 -12.04 10.42 9.33
C GLU A 59 -11.36 11.66 8.75
N VAL A 60 -10.03 11.66 8.67
CA VAL A 60 -9.25 12.76 8.08
C VAL A 60 -9.60 12.96 6.60
N LEU A 61 -9.72 11.88 5.81
CA LEU A 61 -10.13 12.01 4.41
C LEU A 61 -11.52 12.65 4.28
N ALA A 62 -12.46 12.30 5.16
CA ALA A 62 -13.79 12.91 5.15
C ALA A 62 -13.71 14.42 5.45
N GLU A 63 -12.87 14.82 6.40
CA GLU A 63 -12.62 16.23 6.71
C GLU A 63 -11.96 16.96 5.54
N ASP A 64 -10.93 16.37 4.92
CA ASP A 64 -10.23 16.94 3.77
C ASP A 64 -11.16 17.16 2.57
N LEU A 65 -12.10 16.23 2.34
CA LEU A 65 -13.07 16.35 1.25
C LEU A 65 -14.12 17.45 1.50
N LEU A 66 -14.39 17.84 2.75
CA LEU A 66 -15.32 18.93 3.06
C LEU A 66 -14.75 20.30 2.68
N ILE A 67 -13.43 20.47 2.76
CA ILE A 67 -12.71 21.70 2.41
C ILE A 67 -12.28 21.72 0.93
N PHE A 68 -12.28 20.58 0.26
CA PHE A 68 -11.93 20.48 -1.15
C PHE A 68 -13.09 20.91 -2.05
N THR A 69 -12.97 22.09 -2.64
CA THR A 69 -13.91 22.61 -3.65
C THR A 69 -13.19 22.75 -4.99
N VAL A 70 -13.81 22.28 -6.08
CA VAL A 70 -13.31 22.46 -7.45
C VAL A 70 -14.22 23.49 -8.12
N GLU A 71 -13.71 24.71 -8.31
CA GLU A 71 -14.36 25.70 -9.16
C GLU A 71 -14.23 25.23 -10.63
N GLN A 72 -15.36 25.19 -11.35
CA GLN A 72 -15.41 24.84 -12.77
C GLN A 72 -15.14 26.05 -13.67
#